data_AF-A0A3D9HQQ0-F1
#
_entry.id   AF-A0A3D9HQQ0-F1
#
_cell.length_a   1.000
_cell.length_b   1.000
_cell.length_c   1.000
_cell.angle_alpha   90.00
_cell.angle_beta   90.00
_cell.angle_gamma   90.00
#
_symmetry.space_group_name_H-M   'P 1'
#
loop_
_entity.id
_entity.type
_entity.pdbx_description
1 polymer ?
#
loop_
_entity_poly.entity_id
_entity_poly.type
_entity_poly.pdbx_seq_one_letter_code
_entity_poly.pdbx_strand_id
1 'polypeptide(L)'
;MKIRSVGGYRFTYLPYTWDELDKRPELCLRSFYEQLGNYRTTDNKEFHALSVYQREVLRYLLTSSGPVLVADIRRYLHLSSVPCRKILLEMTEQNLIKPIGGGAQRYHEFDIEEKGKALLLSAR
;
A
#
# COMPACT_ATOMS: atom_id res chain seq x y z
N MET A 1 -10.53 15.71 -16.86
CA MET A 1 -11.07 14.53 -16.15
C MET A 1 -12.54 14.82 -15.79
N LYS A 2 -13.50 14.01 -16.22
CA LYS A 2 -14.93 14.27 -15.95
C LYS A 2 -15.24 13.81 -14.52
N ILE A 3 -15.77 14.69 -13.67
CA ILE A 3 -16.12 14.45 -12.24
C ILE A 3 -16.90 13.15 -12.00
N ARG A 4 -17.67 12.66 -12.98
CA ARG A 4 -18.45 11.42 -12.88
C ARG A 4 -17.60 10.15 -12.75
N SER A 5 -16.31 10.15 -13.13
CA SER A 5 -15.42 8.99 -12.95
C SER A 5 -14.85 8.88 -11.52
N VAL A 6 -15.09 9.87 -10.67
CA VAL A 6 -14.61 9.89 -9.27
C VAL A 6 -15.47 8.97 -8.39
N GLY A 7 -16.72 8.67 -8.76
CA GLY A 7 -17.60 7.84 -7.92
C GLY A 7 -17.18 6.37 -7.76
N GLY A 8 -16.37 5.83 -8.70
CA GLY A 8 -15.92 4.43 -8.69
C GLY A 8 -14.55 4.20 -8.04
N TYR A 9 -13.76 5.26 -7.87
CA TYR A 9 -12.44 5.22 -7.25
C TYR A 9 -12.47 6.09 -5.99
N ARG A 10 -11.88 5.64 -4.88
CA ARG A 10 -11.77 6.43 -3.63
C ARG A 10 -10.79 7.61 -3.78
N PHE A 11 -10.99 8.46 -4.78
CA PHE A 11 -10.22 9.69 -4.94
C PHE A 11 -10.85 10.80 -4.10
N THR A 12 -10.02 11.40 -3.26
CA THR A 12 -10.39 12.57 -2.47
C THR A 12 -10.07 13.80 -3.30
N TYR A 13 -11.11 14.47 -3.79
CA TYR A 13 -10.93 15.71 -4.53
C TYR A 13 -10.62 16.86 -3.56
N LEU A 14 -9.51 17.55 -3.82
CA LEU A 14 -9.07 18.73 -3.09
C LEU A 14 -9.34 19.97 -3.95
N PRO A 15 -10.42 20.73 -3.70
CA PRO A 15 -10.85 21.83 -4.57
C PRO A 15 -10.11 23.13 -4.26
N TYR A 16 -8.77 23.17 -4.40
CA TYR A 16 -8.02 24.41 -4.25
C TYR A 16 -7.86 25.12 -5.59
N THR A 17 -8.26 26.37 -5.68
CA THR A 17 -7.97 27.22 -6.84
C THR A 17 -6.55 27.80 -6.74
N TRP A 18 -5.97 28.16 -7.89
CA TRP A 18 -4.67 28.84 -7.91
C TRP A 18 -4.65 30.13 -7.09
N ASP A 19 -5.76 30.89 -7.12
CA ASP A 19 -5.89 32.15 -6.38
C ASP A 19 -5.92 31.94 -4.86
N GLU A 20 -6.57 30.87 -4.39
CA GLU A 20 -6.61 30.51 -2.98
C GLU A 20 -5.26 30.04 -2.46
N LEU A 21 -4.50 29.30 -3.27
CA LEU A 21 -3.14 28.86 -2.92
C LEU A 21 -2.19 30.04 -2.77
N ASP A 22 -2.32 31.06 -3.64
CA ASP A 22 -1.45 32.24 -3.63
C ASP A 22 -1.83 33.21 -2.50
N LYS A 23 -3.13 33.51 -2.34
CA LYS A 23 -3.60 34.51 -1.38
C LYS A 23 -3.76 33.98 0.05
N ARG A 24 -4.01 32.68 0.21
CA ARG A 24 -4.35 32.04 1.50
C ARG A 24 -3.67 30.68 1.67
N PRO A 25 -2.34 30.58 1.54
CA PRO A 25 -1.62 29.30 1.58
C PRO A 25 -1.81 28.58 2.93
N GLU A 26 -1.82 29.31 4.04
CA GLU A 26 -1.95 28.74 5.39
C GLU A 26 -3.30 28.07 5.61
N LEU A 27 -4.39 28.66 5.09
CA LEU A 27 -5.74 28.09 5.20
C LEU A 27 -5.87 26.83 4.35
N CYS A 28 -5.30 26.83 3.14
CA CYS A 28 -5.26 25.65 2.28
C CYS A 28 -4.45 24.52 2.92
N LEU A 29 -3.29 24.86 3.51
CA LEU A 29 -2.42 23.91 4.20
C LEU A 29 -3.10 23.29 5.42
N ARG A 30 -3.77 24.11 6.24
CA ARG A 30 -4.54 23.64 7.39
C ARG A 30 -5.67 22.71 6.97
N SER A 31 -6.48 23.12 5.98
CA SER A 31 -7.55 22.30 5.42
C SER A 31 -7.01 20.97 4.89
N PHE A 32 -5.87 21.00 4.19
CA PHE A 32 -5.20 19.80 3.72
C PHE A 32 -4.77 18.89 4.87
N TYR A 33 -4.16 19.42 5.94
CA TYR A 33 -3.79 18.61 7.11
C TYR A 33 -4.99 18.07 7.88
N GLU A 34 -6.08 18.83 7.98
CA GLU A 34 -7.34 18.34 8.59
C GLU A 34 -7.91 17.17 7.78
N GLN A 35 -7.90 17.28 6.45
CA GLN A 35 -8.32 16.19 5.58
C GLN A 35 -7.35 15.00 5.63
N LEU A 36 -6.03 15.25 5.65
CA LEU A 36 -5.00 14.22 5.79
C LEU A 36 -5.10 13.49 7.13
N GLY A 37 -5.46 14.21 8.19
CA GLY A 37 -5.66 13.67 9.54
C GLY A 37 -6.82 12.67 9.61
N ASN A 38 -7.77 12.72 8.68
CA ASN A 38 -8.81 11.69 8.55
C ASN A 38 -8.29 10.40 7.89
N TYR A 39 -7.20 10.47 7.12
CA TYR A 39 -6.49 9.31 6.57
C TYR A 39 -5.48 8.75 7.57
N ARG A 40 -5.84 8.71 8.85
CA ARG A 40 -5.01 8.10 9.90
C ARG A 40 -4.61 6.69 9.47
N THR A 41 -3.33 6.40 9.69
CA THR A 41 -2.78 5.04 9.62
C THR A 41 -3.74 4.12 10.35
N THR A 42 -4.16 3.06 9.67
CA THR A 42 -5.01 2.01 10.19
C THR A 42 -4.55 1.66 11.61
N ASP A 43 -5.32 1.99 12.66
CA ASP A 43 -5.03 1.62 14.06
C ASP A 43 -5.34 0.12 14.27
N ASN A 44 -4.86 -0.68 13.33
CA ASN A 44 -5.00 -2.11 13.33
C ASN A 44 -3.80 -2.66 14.08
N LYS A 45 -4.04 -3.14 15.30
CA LYS A 45 -3.02 -3.75 16.15
C LYS A 45 -2.28 -4.88 15.44
N GLU A 46 -2.96 -5.63 14.57
CA GLU A 46 -2.34 -6.69 13.77
C GLU A 46 -1.40 -6.12 12.70
N PHE A 47 -1.77 -5.00 12.07
CA PHE A 47 -0.89 -4.30 11.13
C PHE A 47 0.34 -3.72 11.84
N HIS A 48 0.18 -3.20 13.06
CA HIS A 48 1.30 -2.70 13.85
C HIS A 48 2.21 -3.80 14.42
N ALA A 49 1.70 -5.03 14.57
CA ALA A 49 2.50 -6.19 14.95
C ALA A 49 3.43 -6.67 13.81
N LEU A 50 3.14 -6.33 12.56
CA LEU A 50 4.01 -6.62 11.42
C LEU A 50 5.30 -5.81 11.48
N SER A 51 6.39 -6.43 11.05
CA SER A 51 7.66 -5.72 10.86
C SER A 51 7.52 -4.61 9.81
N VAL A 52 8.37 -3.59 9.91
CA VAL A 52 8.41 -2.48 8.94
C VAL A 52 8.48 -3.02 7.51
N TYR A 53 9.35 -4.01 7.24
CA TYR A 53 9.50 -4.59 5.92
C TYR A 53 8.25 -5.29 5.42
N GLN A 54 7.55 -6.05 6.26
CA GLN A 54 6.29 -6.69 5.87
C GLN A 54 5.21 -5.66 5.51
N ARG A 55 5.14 -4.55 6.26
CA ARG A 55 4.21 -3.46 5.97
C ARG A 55 4.51 -2.80 4.62
N GLU A 56 5.78 -2.54 4.33
CA GLU A 56 6.17 -1.96 3.04
C GLU A 56 5.91 -2.93 1.88
N VAL A 57 6.14 -4.24 2.06
CA VAL A 57 5.79 -5.24 1.03
C VAL A 57 4.29 -5.24 0.75
N LEU A 58 3.44 -5.20 1.78
CA LEU A 58 1.99 -5.13 1.58
C LEU A 58 1.58 -3.84 0.87
N ARG A 59 2.17 -2.70 1.22
CA ARG A 59 1.88 -1.43 0.52
C ARG A 59 2.29 -1.51 -0.94
N TYR A 60 3.46 -2.07 -1.23
CA TYR A 60 3.94 -2.23 -2.59
C TYR A 60 2.99 -3.10 -3.42
N LEU A 61 2.61 -4.26 -2.90
CA LEU A 61 1.67 -5.18 -3.55
C LEU A 61 0.27 -4.58 -3.74
N LEU A 62 -0.19 -3.71 -2.83
CA LEU A 62 -1.47 -3.02 -2.96
C LEU A 62 -1.43 -1.96 -4.08
N THR A 63 -0.29 -1.30 -4.26
CA THR A 63 -0.09 -0.27 -5.29
C THR A 63 0.27 -0.83 -6.66
N SER A 64 0.77 -2.06 -6.74
CA SER A 64 1.09 -2.71 -8.00
C SER A 64 -0.17 -3.17 -8.72
N SER A 65 -0.20 -3.03 -10.05
CA SER A 65 -1.35 -3.42 -10.88
C SER A 65 -1.50 -4.93 -11.09
N GLY A 66 -0.67 -5.75 -10.42
CA GLY A 66 -0.63 -7.20 -10.61
C GLY A 66 0.42 -7.89 -9.74
N PRO A 67 0.71 -9.17 -10.02
CA PRO A 67 1.68 -9.97 -9.28
C PRO A 67 3.07 -9.38 -9.40
N VAL A 68 3.85 -9.47 -8.32
CA VAL A 68 5.15 -8.81 -8.20
C VAL A 68 6.27 -9.84 -8.11
N LEU A 69 7.36 -9.60 -8.84
CA LEU A 69 8.53 -10.46 -8.79
C LEU A 69 9.37 -10.24 -7.53
N VAL A 70 10.04 -11.28 -7.05
CA VAL A 70 11.01 -11.15 -5.93
C VAL A 70 12.10 -10.10 -6.25
N ALA A 71 12.49 -9.97 -7.52
CA ALA A 71 13.45 -8.96 -7.95
C ALA A 71 12.96 -7.53 -7.71
N ASP A 72 11.67 -7.28 -7.91
CA ASP A 72 11.05 -5.97 -7.72
C ASP A 72 10.94 -5.63 -6.23
N ILE A 73 10.57 -6.62 -5.42
CA ILE A 73 10.54 -6.47 -3.95
C ILE A 73 11.94 -6.17 -3.39
N ARG A 74 12.98 -6.82 -3.92
CA ARG A 74 14.36 -6.53 -3.54
C ARG A 74 14.78 -5.10 -3.89
N ARG A 75 14.39 -4.63 -5.08
CA ARG A 75 14.65 -3.25 -5.52
C ARG A 75 13.90 -2.25 -4.64
N TYR A 76 12.64 -2.54 -4.32
CA TYR A 76 11.79 -1.70 -3.49
C TYR A 76 12.28 -1.60 -2.03
N LEU A 77 12.67 -2.72 -1.42
CA LEU A 77 13.15 -2.76 -0.04
C LEU A 77 14.64 -2.41 0.11
N HIS A 78 15.38 -2.32 -1.01
CA HIS A 78 16.84 -2.18 -1.01
C HIS A 78 17.57 -3.26 -0.19
N LEU A 79 17.07 -4.50 -0.25
CA LEU A 79 17.59 -5.64 0.52
C LEU A 79 18.22 -6.73 -0.36
N SER A 80 19.14 -7.49 0.26
CA SER A 80 19.76 -8.64 -0.38
C SER A 80 18.77 -9.82 -0.49
N SER A 81 19.12 -10.82 -1.31
CA SER A 81 18.23 -11.96 -1.64
C SER A 81 17.76 -12.75 -0.41
N VAL A 82 18.66 -12.98 0.54
CA VAL A 82 18.40 -13.83 1.72
C VAL A 82 17.32 -13.24 2.64
N PRO A 83 17.43 -11.98 3.12
CA PRO A 83 16.39 -11.39 3.96
C PRO A 83 15.06 -11.22 3.23
N CYS A 84 15.06 -10.84 1.94
CA CYS A 84 13.81 -10.77 1.17
C CYS A 84 13.09 -12.11 1.10
N ARG A 85 13.81 -13.22 0.85
CA ARG A 85 13.21 -14.56 0.83
C ARG A 85 12.61 -14.93 2.18
N LYS A 86 13.31 -14.62 3.27
CA LYS A 86 12.83 -14.89 4.63
C LYS A 86 11.52 -14.14 4.91
N ILE A 87 11.49 -12.84 4.60
CA ILE A 87 10.29 -12.00 4.77
C ILE A 87 9.11 -12.55 3.96
N LEU A 88 9.34 -12.91 2.69
CA LEU A 88 8.29 -13.46 1.83
C LEU A 88 7.77 -14.81 2.33
N LEU A 89 8.67 -15.67 2.83
CA LEU A 89 8.27 -16.94 3.45
C LEU A 89 7.38 -16.72 4.67
N GLU A 90 7.83 -15.86 5.61
CA GLU A 90 7.06 -15.50 6.81
C GLU A 90 5.69 -14.92 6.46
N MET A 91 5.62 -14.04 5.44
CA MET A 91 4.35 -13.47 4.98
C MET A 91 3.43 -14.50 4.32
N THR A 92 4.00 -15.51 3.65
CA THR A 92 3.25 -16.62 3.06
C THR A 92 2.70 -17.53 4.16
N GLU A 93 3.49 -17.86 5.17
CA GLU A 93 3.06 -18.63 6.35
C GLU A 93 1.93 -17.93 7.13
N GLN A 94 1.95 -16.59 7.15
CA GLN A 94 0.91 -15.78 7.79
C GLN A 94 -0.38 -15.62 6.95
N ASN A 95 -0.42 -16.20 5.74
CA ASN A 95 -1.49 -16.04 4.75
C ASN A 95 -1.78 -14.57 4.42
N LEU A 96 -0.71 -13.78 4.25
CA LEU A 96 -0.81 -12.37 3.83
C LEU A 96 -0.60 -12.22 2.33
N ILE A 97 0.22 -13.09 1.75
CA ILE A 97 0.58 -13.14 0.34
C ILE A 97 0.52 -14.57 -0.15
N LYS A 98 0.28 -14.75 -1.45
CA LYS A 98 0.31 -16.04 -2.13
C LYS A 98 1.34 -16.01 -3.26
N PRO A 99 2.11 -17.08 -3.46
CA PRO A 99 2.89 -17.24 -4.68
C PRO A 99 1.95 -17.51 -5.87
N ILE A 100 2.24 -16.90 -7.02
CA ILE A 100 1.56 -17.16 -8.29
C ILE A 100 2.48 -17.94 -9.24
N GLY A 101 1.91 -18.95 -9.90
CA GLY A 101 2.62 -19.89 -10.77
C GLY A 101 2.89 -21.24 -10.08
N GLY A 102 2.55 -22.33 -10.77
CA GLY A 102 2.61 -23.69 -10.24
C GLY A 102 3.32 -24.65 -11.18
N GLY A 103 4.48 -25.14 -10.74
CA GLY A 103 5.27 -26.19 -11.38
C GLY A 103 6.43 -26.61 -10.47
N ALA A 104 7.25 -27.59 -10.89
CA ALA A 104 8.39 -28.12 -10.13
C ALA A 104 9.58 -27.15 -9.93
N GLN A 105 9.37 -25.83 -10.13
CA GLN A 105 10.42 -24.81 -10.16
C GLN A 105 10.07 -23.60 -9.27
N ARG A 106 11.12 -22.91 -8.81
CA ARG A 106 11.09 -21.79 -7.84
C ARG A 106 9.98 -20.77 -8.12
N TYR A 107 9.27 -20.37 -7.06
CA TYR A 107 8.33 -19.24 -7.10
C TYR A 107 9.07 -17.93 -7.37
N HIS A 108 8.59 -17.19 -8.37
CA HIS A 108 9.14 -15.89 -8.76
C HIS A 108 8.17 -14.74 -8.52
N GLU A 109 6.87 -14.99 -8.52
CA GLU A 109 5.81 -13.99 -8.45
C GLU A 109 4.94 -14.17 -7.21
N PHE A 110 4.56 -13.04 -6.59
CA PHE A 110 3.74 -12.98 -5.39
C PHE A 110 2.59 -12.00 -5.58
N ASP A 111 1.43 -12.34 -5.03
CA ASP A 111 0.24 -11.51 -5.03
C ASP A 111 -0.32 -11.40 -3.61
N ILE A 112 -1.07 -10.33 -3.35
CA ILE A 112 -1.63 -10.04 -2.04
C ILE A 112 -2.93 -10.81 -1.83
N GLU A 113 -3.03 -11.48 -0.68
CA GLU A 113 -4.27 -12.15 -0.29
C GLU A 113 -5.29 -11.18 0.32
N GLU A 114 -6.55 -11.59 0.38
CA GLU A 114 -7.64 -10.79 0.96
C GLU A 114 -7.36 -10.41 2.42
N LYS A 115 -6.70 -11.27 3.21
CA LYS A 115 -6.26 -10.95 4.57
C LYS A 115 -5.23 -9.82 4.59
N GLY A 116 -4.24 -9.87 3.70
CA GLY A 116 -3.25 -8.81 3.54
C GLY A 116 -3.87 -7.48 3.11
N LYS A 117 -4.84 -7.53 2.18
CA LYS A 117 -5.63 -6.36 1.78
C LYS A 117 -6.45 -5.81 2.94
N ALA A 118 -7.11 -6.67 3.71
CA ALA A 118 -7.94 -6.27 4.83
C ALA A 118 -7.13 -5.52 5.90
N LEU A 119 -5.88 -5.92 6.16
CA LEU A 119 -5.02 -5.21 7.12
C LEU A 119 -4.71 -3.76 6.72
N LEU A 120 -4.59 -3.49 5.42
CA LEU A 120 -4.34 -2.13 4.90
C LEU A 120 -5.63 -1.33 4.70
N LEU A 121 -6.70 -2.00 4.24
CA LEU A 121 -7.95 -1.38 3.84
C LEU A 121 -9.01 -1.34 4.95
N SER A 122 -8.73 -1.89 6.15
CA SER A 122 -9.57 -1.76 7.34
C SER A 122 -9.55 -0.34 7.92
N ALA A 123 -9.72 0.66 7.08
CA ALA A 123 -10.19 1.97 7.49
C ALA A 123 -11.72 1.88 7.62
N ARG A 124 -12.20 1.87 8.86
CA ARG A 124 -13.55 2.32 9.19
C ARG A 124 -13.44 3.73 9.74
#